data_AF-A0A0H4KUI1-F1
#
_entry.id   AF-A0A0H4KUI1-F1
#
_cell.length_a   1.000
_cell.length_b   1.000
_cell.length_c   1.000
_cell.angle_alpha   90.00
_cell.angle_beta   90.00
_cell.angle_gamma   90.00
#
_symmetry.space_group_name_H-M   'P 1'
#
loop_
_entity.id
_entity.type
_entity.pdbx_description
1 polymer ?
#
loop_
_entity_poly.entity_id
_entity_poly.type
_entity_poly.pdbx_seq_one_letter_code
_entity_poly.pdbx_strand_id
1 'polypeptide(L)' 'MKQIRSYEVKEFTYNSKTYRNYHVADMEREGWIESGQMKRLKPNVSITDATKDDYEWYAHFQRETT' A
#
# COMPACT_ATOMS: atom_id res chain seq x y z
N MET A 1 -31.03 -12.86 3.01
CA MET A 1 -30.41 -11.58 2.61
C MET A 1 -28.90 -11.83 2.47
N LYS A 2 -28.28 -11.51 1.33
CA LYS A 2 -26.82 -11.51 1.21
C LYS A 2 -26.33 -10.17 1.73
N GLN A 3 -25.63 -10.16 2.85
CA GLN A 3 -25.02 -8.96 3.42
C GLN A 3 -23.81 -8.61 2.55
N ILE A 4 -23.90 -7.54 1.76
CA ILE A 4 -22.74 -7.01 1.03
C ILE A 4 -21.93 -6.21 2.04
N ARG A 5 -20.76 -6.71 2.44
CA ARG A 5 -19.80 -5.91 3.20
C ARG A 5 -19.11 -4.97 2.22
N SER A 6 -19.34 -3.68 2.37
CA SER A 6 -18.65 -2.66 1.60
C SER A 6 -17.29 -2.38 2.25
N TYR A 7 -16.24 -2.30 1.43
CA TYR A 7 -14.88 -2.02 1.87
C TYR A 7 -14.36 -0.81 1.09
N GLU A 8 -13.67 0.09 1.79
CA GLU A 8 -12.85 1.13 1.18
C GLU A 8 -11.41 0.62 1.08
N VAL A 9 -10.78 0.77 -0.08
CA VAL A 9 -9.38 0.39 -0.31
C VAL A 9 -8.60 1.62 -0.70
N LYS A 10 -7.43 1.80 -0.08
CA LYS A 10 -6.46 2.84 -0.45
C LYS A 10 -5.09 2.22 -0.71
N GLU A 11 -4.44 2.68 -1.76
CA GLU A 11 -3.13 2.23 -2.19
C GLU A 11 -2.18 3.41 -2.31
N PHE A 12 -0.95 3.23 -1.84
CA PHE A 12 0.06 4.27 -1.87
C PHE A 12 1.43 3.70 -2.23
N THR A 13 2.24 4.54 -2.88
CA THR A 13 3.64 4.26 -3.17
C THR A 13 4.54 5.28 -2.50
N TYR A 14 5.76 4.86 -2.16
CA TYR A 14 6.68 5.64 -1.36
C TYR A 14 8.12 5.46 -1.86
N ASN A 15 8.87 6.56 -1.82
CA ASN A 15 10.29 6.57 -2.21
C ASN A 15 11.21 5.95 -1.12
N SER A 16 10.72 5.76 0.11
CA SER A 16 11.51 5.14 1.19
C SER A 16 10.66 4.26 2.10
N LYS A 17 11.29 3.21 2.65
CA LYS A 17 10.68 2.30 3.63
C LYS A 17 10.23 3.05 4.88
N THR A 18 11.04 4.02 5.32
CA THR A 18 10.80 4.82 6.50
C THR A 18 9.53 5.66 6.36
N TYR A 19 9.37 6.35 5.22
CA TYR A 19 8.17 7.16 4.98
C TYR A 19 6.90 6.30 4.87
N ARG A 20 6.99 5.14 4.20
CA ARG A 20 5.90 4.14 4.20
C ARG A 20 5.52 3.76 5.63
N ASN A 21 6.49 3.42 6.47
CA ASN A 21 6.22 2.97 7.84
C ASN A 21 5.53 4.05 8.69
N TYR A 22 5.95 5.31 8.55
CA TYR A 22 5.27 6.42 9.24
C TYR A 22 3.82 6.56 8.79
N HIS A 23 3.57 6.52 7.48
CA HIS A 23 2.21 6.62 6.97
C HIS A 23 1.34 5.41 7.36
N VAL A 24 1.89 4.20 7.41
CA VAL A 24 1.17 3.02 7.96
C VAL A 24 0.71 3.29 9.39
N ALA A 25 1.61 3.80 10.24
CA ALA A 25 1.27 4.10 11.63
C ALA A 25 0.26 5.26 11.78
N ASP A 26 0.21 6.21 10.83
CA ASP A 26 -0.83 7.25 10.77
C ASP A 26 -2.18 6.64 10.35
N MET A 27 -2.20 5.82 9.31
CA MET A 27 -3.40 5.14 8.80
C MET A 27 -4.02 4.21 9.85
N GLU A 28 -3.21 3.44 10.58
CA GLU A 28 -3.68 2.60 11.69
C GLU A 28 -4.33 3.44 12.80
N ARG A 29 -3.79 4.63 13.11
CA ARG A 29 -4.40 5.57 14.07
C ARG A 29 -5.73 6.14 13.56
N GLU A 30 -5.90 6.26 12.25
CA GLU A 30 -7.15 6.67 11.60
C GLU A 30 -8.17 5.53 11.45
N GLY A 31 -7.86 4.32 11.94
CA GLY A 31 -8.74 3.16 11.89
C GLY A 31 -8.71 2.40 10.57
N TRP A 32 -7.67 2.58 9.76
CA TRP A 32 -7.40 1.75 8.59
C TRP A 32 -6.62 0.50 8.98
N ILE A 33 -6.92 -0.62 8.30
CA ILE A 33 -6.20 -1.87 8.48
C ILE A 33 -5.22 -2.02 7.33
N GLU A 34 -3.93 -2.09 7.64
CA GLU A 34 -2.92 -2.45 6.66
C GLU A 34 -3.12 -3.89 6.20
N SER A 35 -3.18 -4.10 4.88
CA SER A 35 -3.51 -5.40 4.27
C SER A 35 -2.35 -6.00 3.46
N GLY A 36 -1.23 -5.27 3.34
CA GLY A 36 0.05 -5.74 2.83
C GLY A 36 1.04 -4.61 2.52
N GLN A 37 2.32 -4.95 2.62
CA GLN A 37 3.44 -4.07 2.31
C GLN A 37 4.48 -4.80 1.46
N MET A 38 4.96 -4.18 0.39
CA MET A 38 6.04 -4.76 -0.43
C MET A 38 6.93 -3.70 -1.03
N LYS A 39 8.15 -4.10 -1.40
CA LYS A 39 8.97 -3.36 -2.34
C LYS A 39 8.62 -3.89 -3.73
N ARG A 40 8.05 -3.06 -4.60
CA ARG A 40 7.61 -3.45 -5.95
C ARG A 40 8.36 -2.67 -7.01
N LEU A 41 8.43 -3.25 -8.20
CA LEU A 41 8.98 -2.59 -9.37
C LEU A 41 8.01 -1.49 -9.84
N LYS A 42 8.52 -0.33 -10.25
CA LYS A 42 7.70 0.74 -10.82
C LYS A 42 6.96 0.25 -12.07
N PRO A 43 5.78 0.82 -12.37
CA PRO A 43 5.04 0.48 -13.59
C PRO A 43 5.92 0.66 -14.82
N ASN A 44 5.79 -0.25 -15.78
CA ASN A 44 6.50 -0.23 -17.07
C ASN A 44 8.03 -0.38 -17.03
N VAL A 45 8.62 -0.73 -15.88
CA VAL A 45 10.04 -1.15 -15.84
C VAL A 45 10.12 -2.65 -16.06
N SER A 46 11.03 -3.08 -16.94
CA SER A 46 11.34 -4.51 -17.10
C SER A 46 12.17 -5.00 -15.94
N ILE A 47 11.86 -6.19 -15.43
CA ILE A 47 12.65 -6.82 -14.37
C ILE A 47 14.09 -7.10 -14.80
N THR A 48 14.34 -7.27 -16.10
CA THR A 48 15.69 -7.52 -16.65
C THR A 48 16.58 -6.29 -16.65
N ASP A 49 15.98 -5.10 -16.71
CA ASP A 49 16.69 -3.82 -16.86
C ASP A 49 16.62 -2.98 -15.58
N ALA A 50 15.98 -3.52 -14.53
CA ALA A 50 15.70 -2.80 -13.30
C ALA A 50 16.97 -2.50 -12.50
N THR A 51 17.14 -1.23 -12.13
CA THR A 51 18.13 -0.76 -11.17
C THR A 51 17.51 -0.64 -9.77
N LYS A 52 18.33 -0.34 -8.76
CA LYS A 52 17.84 -0.16 -7.37
C LYS A 52 16.81 0.98 -7.24
N ASP A 53 16.88 1.98 -8.12
CA ASP A 53 16.04 3.18 -8.10
C ASP A 53 14.69 2.99 -8.81
N ASP A 54 14.53 1.85 -9.51
CA ASP A 54 13.29 1.47 -10.18
C ASP A 54 12.29 0.79 -9.25
N TYR A 55 12.67 0.59 -8.00
CA TYR A 55 11.79 0.02 -7.00
C TYR A 55 11.18 1.08 -6.10
N GLU A 56 9.91 0.90 -5.79
CA GLU A 56 9.15 1.72 -4.85
C GLU A 56 8.64 0.86 -3.70
N TRP A 57 8.41 1.51 -2.56
CA TRP A 57 7.71 0.89 -1.46
C TRP A 57 6.21 1.06 -1.67
N TYR A 58 5.45 0.04 -1.33
CA TYR A 58 4.00 -0.01 -1.49
C TYR A 58 3.34 -0.40 -0.18
N ALA A 59 2.16 0.17 0.08
CA ALA A 59 1.26 -0.27 1.14
C ALA A 59 -0.19 -0.15 0.67
N HIS A 60 -1.02 -1.13 1.06
CA HIS A 60 -2.46 -1.09 0.86
C HIS A 60 -3.21 -1.17 2.18
N PHE A 61 -4.31 -0.43 2.23
CA PHE A 61 -5.13 -0.26 3.41
C PHE A 61 -6.57 -0.58 3.06
N GLN A 62 -7.25 -1.24 3.98
CA GLN A 62 -8.67 -1.53 3.88
C GLN A 62 -9.39 -1.05 5.13
N ARG A 63 -10.65 -0.65 4.95
CA ARG A 63 -11.55 -0.32 6.06
C ARG A 63 -12.95 -0.77 5.69
N GLU A 64 -13.66 -1.39 6.63
CA GLU A 64 -15.08 -1.69 6.45
C GLU A 64 -15.86 -0.37 6.42
N THR A 65 -16.64 -0.15 5.38
CA THR A 65 -17.59 0.97 5.32
C THR A 65 -18.94 0.46 5.79
N THR A 66 -19.42 1.00 6.90
CA THR A 66 -20.68 0.62 7.54
C THR A 66 -21.89 1.19 6.80
#